data_AF-A0A971FUH8-F1
#
_entry.id   AF-A0A971FUH8-F1
#
_cell.length_a   1.000
_cell.length_b   1.000
_cell.length_c   1.000
_cell.angle_alpha   90.00
_cell.angle_beta   90.00
_cell.angle_gamma   90.00
#
_symmetry.space_group_name_H-M   'P 1'
#
loop_
_entity.id
_entity.type
_entity.pdbx_description
1 polymer ?
#
loop_
_entity_poly.entity_id
_entity_poly.type
_entity_poly.pdbx_seq_one_letter_code
_entity_poly.pdbx_strand_id
1 'polypeptide(L)'
;EQIRHLIPDAENGLLSRFIFYFIPFRRGIRDVFATDDVTRSKHAVFKIMGDEFLHLFDIFINQGSFVFVLPTHLQRRFVEWLARLNDECCDEVDNGMQGIVRRLGLIAFRMMMMLTAIRAFDSSLPPTRTPDGRIILECSEEDFNTVLCICEILLYHSIHIYLKLRLTNNRNVLPDIEAGVNARRYALYHKLPDEFDKSVYDRIVSEMNENPNTAAKWIDKFIQDGRLKRTSKGNYVKS
;
A
#
# COMPACT_ATOMS: atom_id res chain seq x y z
N GLU A 1 10.04 1.54 -7.46
CA GLU A 1 11.47 1.37 -7.12
C GLU A 1 11.69 0.78 -5.72
N GLN A 2 11.50 1.50 -4.59
CA GLN A 2 11.89 1.03 -3.24
C GLN A 2 11.32 -0.34 -2.81
N ILE A 3 10.04 -0.60 -3.06
CA ILE A 3 9.39 -1.87 -2.67
C ILE A 3 9.97 -3.07 -3.44
N ARG A 4 10.34 -2.91 -4.73
CA ARG A 4 10.86 -4.01 -5.55
C ARG A 4 12.24 -4.49 -5.10
N HIS A 5 13.09 -3.57 -4.63
CA HIS A 5 14.40 -3.94 -4.09
C HIS A 5 14.30 -4.71 -2.78
N LEU A 6 13.23 -4.50 -2.01
CA LEU A 6 13.02 -5.16 -0.73
C LEU A 6 12.17 -6.44 -0.85
N ILE A 7 11.20 -6.43 -1.76
CA ILE A 7 10.21 -7.50 -1.98
C ILE A 7 10.07 -7.69 -3.49
N PRO A 8 10.93 -8.52 -4.09
CA PRO A 8 10.92 -8.75 -5.53
C PRO A 8 9.70 -9.57 -5.98
N ASP A 9 9.09 -10.32 -5.08
CA ASP A 9 7.94 -11.19 -5.38
C ASP A 9 6.92 -11.22 -4.23
N ALA A 10 5.65 -11.19 -4.62
CA ALA A 10 4.50 -11.26 -3.75
C ALA A 10 4.22 -12.68 -3.23
N GLU A 11 4.64 -13.72 -3.96
CA GLU A 11 4.28 -15.12 -3.66
C GLU A 11 5.08 -15.74 -2.51
N ASN A 12 6.27 -15.22 -2.19
CA ASN A 12 7.12 -15.76 -1.11
C ASN A 12 6.66 -15.39 0.32
N GLY A 13 5.43 -14.88 0.48
CA GLY A 13 4.84 -14.50 1.76
C GLY A 13 5.53 -13.34 2.48
N LEU A 14 6.62 -12.80 1.94
CA LEU A 14 7.34 -11.64 2.48
C LEU A 14 6.49 -10.38 2.39
N LEU A 15 5.75 -10.21 1.29
CA LEU A 15 4.83 -9.09 1.10
C LEU A 15 3.85 -8.95 2.25
N SER A 16 3.21 -10.05 2.64
CA SER A 16 2.23 -10.05 3.72
C SER A 16 2.79 -9.62 5.08
N ARG A 17 4.11 -9.70 5.29
CA ARG A 17 4.75 -9.32 6.56
C ARG A 17 4.85 -7.80 6.76
N PHE A 18 4.60 -7.01 5.72
CA PHE A 18 4.68 -5.56 5.80
C PHE A 18 3.30 -4.93 5.69
N ILE A 19 3.15 -3.82 6.40
CA ILE A 19 2.04 -2.89 6.21
C ILE A 19 2.48 -1.89 5.17
N PHE A 20 1.62 -1.63 4.18
CA PHE A 20 1.92 -0.63 3.18
C PHE A 20 1.03 0.59 3.31
N TYR A 21 1.63 1.76 3.13
CA TYR A 21 0.94 3.02 3.03
C TYR A 21 1.55 3.82 1.88
N PHE A 22 0.78 4.07 0.83
CA PHE A 22 1.26 4.78 -0.34
C PHE A 22 1.01 6.28 -0.18
N ILE A 23 2.09 7.06 -0.11
CA ILE A 23 2.02 8.52 -0.10
C ILE A 23 2.15 9.00 -1.55
N PRO A 24 1.12 9.63 -2.15
CA PRO A 24 1.20 10.12 -3.52
C PRO A 24 2.22 11.25 -3.62
N PHE A 25 3.04 11.22 -4.68
CA PHE A 25 3.98 12.30 -4.98
C PHE A 25 3.22 13.61 -5.23
N ARG A 26 3.58 14.67 -4.50
CA ARG A 26 3.08 16.03 -4.73
C ARG A 26 4.16 16.86 -5.38
N ARG A 27 3.83 17.50 -6.51
CA ARG A 27 4.71 18.46 -7.19
C ARG A 27 4.83 19.72 -6.34
N GLY A 28 6.03 20.28 -6.26
CA GLY A 28 6.31 21.50 -5.51
C GLY A 28 7.62 21.38 -4.74
N ILE A 29 8.29 22.51 -4.54
CA ILE A 29 9.41 22.61 -3.62
C ILE A 29 8.84 23.10 -2.29
N ARG A 30 9.17 22.39 -1.21
CA ARG A 30 8.83 22.88 0.13
C ARG A 30 9.69 24.12 0.38
N ASP A 31 9.03 25.25 0.63
CA ASP A 31 9.73 26.46 1.04
C ASP A 31 10.44 26.20 2.38
N VAL A 32 11.77 26.19 2.34
CA VAL A 32 12.62 25.95 3.50
C VAL A 32 12.72 27.18 4.40
N PHE A 33 12.22 28.33 3.94
CA PHE A 33 12.17 29.60 4.68
C PHE A 33 10.77 29.92 5.22
N ALA A 34 9.78 29.04 5.04
CA ALA A 34 8.40 29.22 5.52
C ALA A 34 8.25 29.24 7.06
N THR A 35 9.33 29.03 7.80
CA THR A 35 9.39 29.12 9.26
C THR A 35 10.76 29.64 9.66
N ASP A 36 10.75 30.74 10.40
CA ASP A 36 11.88 31.35 11.09
C ASP A 36 12.05 30.82 12.53
N ASP A 37 10.95 30.31 13.11
CA ASP A 37 10.93 29.74 14.45
C ASP A 37 11.34 28.26 14.51
N VAL A 38 12.60 28.02 14.86
CA VAL A 38 13.19 26.68 15.04
C VAL A 38 12.48 25.88 16.13
N THR A 39 11.86 26.53 17.13
CA THR A 39 11.15 25.85 18.22
C THR A 39 9.87 25.16 17.74
N ARG A 40 9.32 25.60 16.61
CA ARG A 40 8.17 24.97 15.94
C ARG A 40 8.57 24.02 14.80
N SER A 41 9.87 23.76 14.65
CA SER A 41 10.34 22.77 13.70
C SER A 41 9.75 21.40 14.01
N LYS A 42 9.54 20.57 12.97
CA LYS A 42 9.06 19.19 13.14
C LYS A 42 9.91 18.42 14.17
N HIS A 43 11.22 18.63 14.14
CA HIS A 43 12.13 17.96 15.06
C HIS A 43 11.90 18.38 16.52
N ALA A 44 11.76 19.69 16.78
CA ALA A 44 11.47 20.19 18.12
C ALA A 44 10.11 19.68 18.64
N VAL A 45 9.06 19.73 17.81
CA VAL A 45 7.73 19.23 18.18
C VAL A 45 7.75 17.73 18.47
N PHE A 46 8.36 16.92 17.60
CA PHE A 46 8.46 15.47 17.83
C PHE A 46 9.31 15.12 19.05
N LYS A 47 10.33 15.93 19.36
CA LYS A 47 11.12 15.75 20.57
C LYS A 47 10.27 15.97 21.82
N ILE A 48 9.54 17.09 21.89
CA ILE A 48 8.65 17.39 23.02
C ILE A 48 7.60 16.28 23.20
N MET A 49 6.92 15.89 22.12
CA MET A 49 5.94 14.80 22.17
C MET A 49 6.57 13.46 22.60
N GLY A 50 7.80 13.19 22.18
CA GLY A 50 8.54 11.99 22.58
C GLY A 50 8.91 11.99 24.06
N ASP A 51 9.35 13.13 24.58
CA ASP A 51 9.68 13.31 26.00
C ASP A 51 8.42 13.15 26.87
N GLU A 52 7.29 13.74 26.45
CA GLU A 52 5.97 13.56 27.10
C GLU A 52 5.51 12.10 27.09
N PHE A 53 5.60 11.43 25.93
CA PHE A 53 5.25 10.02 25.81
C PHE A 53 6.11 9.13 26.71
N LEU A 54 7.43 9.37 26.75
CA LEU A 54 8.34 8.61 27.60
C LEU A 54 7.97 8.75 29.07
N HIS A 55 7.67 9.98 29.51
CA HIS A 55 7.24 10.24 30.88
C HIS A 55 5.95 9.48 31.25
N LEU A 56 4.94 9.53 30.38
CA LEU A 56 3.68 8.80 30.59
C LEU A 56 3.88 7.28 30.57
N PHE A 57 4.72 6.79 29.65
CA PHE A 57 5.05 5.38 29.56
C PHE A 57 5.75 4.89 30.83
N ASP A 58 6.73 5.64 31.35
CA ASP A 58 7.44 5.31 32.58
C ASP A 58 6.49 5.24 33.78
N ILE A 59 5.55 6.19 33.89
CA ILE A 59 4.52 6.15 34.93
C ILE A 59 3.66 4.89 34.77
N PHE A 60 3.19 4.61 33.55
CA PHE A 60 2.31 3.48 33.26
C PHE A 60 2.97 2.13 33.57
N ILE A 61 4.21 1.89 33.13
CA ILE A 61 4.87 0.59 33.39
C ILE A 61 5.17 0.37 34.87
N ASN A 62 5.38 1.45 35.65
CA ASN A 62 5.64 1.36 37.08
C ASN A 62 4.38 1.09 37.91
N GLN A 63 3.19 1.17 37.33
CA GLN A 63 1.93 0.89 38.01
C GLN A 63 1.67 -0.61 38.23
N GLY A 64 2.34 -1.49 37.48
CA GLY A 64 2.26 -2.93 37.69
C GLY A 64 2.30 -3.75 36.39
N SER A 65 1.72 -4.94 36.44
CA SER A 65 1.61 -5.85 35.30
C SER A 65 0.21 -5.82 34.71
N PHE A 66 0.12 -5.90 33.38
CA PHE A 66 -1.13 -5.70 32.65
C PHE A 66 -1.51 -6.93 31.81
N VAL A 67 -2.80 -7.10 31.56
CA VAL A 67 -3.37 -8.05 30.62
C VAL A 67 -4.37 -7.34 29.74
N PHE A 68 -4.20 -7.46 28.44
CA PHE A 68 -5.19 -6.99 27.47
C PHE A 68 -6.33 -7.99 27.33
N VAL A 69 -7.56 -7.49 27.29
CA VAL A 69 -8.76 -8.28 26.99
C VAL A 69 -9.54 -7.61 25.87
N LEU A 70 -9.82 -8.38 24.82
CA LEU A 70 -10.82 -8.02 23.81
C LEU A 70 -12.18 -8.60 24.28
N PRO A 71 -13.20 -7.79 24.54
CA PRO A 71 -14.53 -8.28 24.93
C PRO A 71 -15.11 -9.30 23.96
N THR A 72 -15.84 -10.31 24.46
CA THR A 72 -16.40 -11.41 23.64
C THR A 72 -17.29 -10.92 22.48
N HIS A 73 -18.03 -9.82 22.67
CA HIS A 73 -18.84 -9.25 21.60
C HIS A 73 -17.97 -8.62 20.49
N LEU A 74 -16.85 -7.98 20.84
CA LEU A 74 -15.87 -7.47 19.87
C LEU A 74 -15.06 -8.58 19.21
N GLN A 75 -14.76 -9.68 19.92
CA GLN A 75 -14.13 -10.86 19.32
C GLN A 75 -14.99 -11.43 18.17
N ARG A 76 -16.31 -11.55 18.37
CA ARG A 76 -17.23 -12.02 17.31
C ARG A 76 -17.22 -11.08 16.11
N ARG A 77 -17.39 -9.76 16.37
CA ARG A 77 -17.31 -8.73 15.31
C ARG A 77 -15.97 -8.76 14.57
N PHE A 78 -14.88 -9.01 15.28
CA PHE A 78 -13.54 -9.10 14.70
C PHE A 78 -13.41 -10.28 13.74
N VAL A 79 -13.89 -11.46 14.15
CA VAL A 79 -13.86 -12.66 13.32
C VAL A 79 -14.76 -12.49 12.09
N GLU A 80 -15.96 -11.95 12.27
CA GLU A 80 -16.89 -11.64 11.18
C GLU A 80 -16.27 -10.65 10.17
N TRP A 81 -15.67 -9.57 10.67
CA TRP A 81 -14.97 -8.59 9.84
C TRP A 81 -13.80 -9.20 9.06
N LEU A 82 -12.96 -10.01 9.72
CA LEU A 82 -11.79 -10.62 9.10
C LEU A 82 -12.18 -11.68 8.06
N ALA A 83 -13.23 -12.46 8.34
CA ALA A 83 -13.77 -13.45 7.40
C ALA A 83 -14.31 -12.77 6.14
N ARG A 84 -15.14 -11.73 6.32
CA ARG A 84 -15.66 -10.92 5.21
C ARG A 84 -14.54 -10.33 4.35
N LEU A 85 -13.55 -9.69 4.97
CA LEU A 85 -12.41 -9.13 4.24
C LEU A 85 -11.60 -10.19 3.49
N ASN A 86 -11.45 -11.38 4.06
CA ASN A 86 -10.75 -12.48 3.42
C ASN A 86 -11.49 -12.92 2.15
N ASP A 87 -12.80 -13.11 2.23
CA ASP A 87 -13.64 -13.55 1.13
C ASP A 87 -13.69 -12.48 0.02
N GLU A 88 -13.96 -11.22 0.38
CA GLU A 88 -13.93 -10.08 -0.54
C GLU A 88 -12.58 -9.98 -1.28
N CYS A 89 -11.45 -10.08 -0.56
CA CYS A 89 -10.14 -10.02 -1.21
C CYS A 89 -9.84 -11.23 -2.11
N CYS A 90 -10.32 -12.44 -1.76
CA CYS A 90 -10.11 -13.62 -2.60
C CYS A 90 -10.95 -13.54 -3.88
N ASP A 91 -12.19 -13.07 -3.77
CA ASP A 91 -13.14 -12.97 -4.87
C ASP A 91 -12.76 -11.82 -5.83
N GLU A 92 -12.39 -10.66 -5.29
CA GLU A 92 -12.11 -9.46 -6.10
C GLU A 92 -10.67 -9.40 -6.65
N VAL A 93 -9.70 -10.03 -5.97
CA VAL A 93 -8.28 -9.95 -6.32
C VAL A 93 -7.74 -11.32 -6.71
N ASP A 94 -7.49 -12.18 -5.72
CA ASP A 94 -7.16 -13.61 -5.87
C ASP A 94 -6.82 -14.24 -4.49
N ASN A 95 -6.70 -15.57 -4.47
CA ASN A 95 -6.37 -16.36 -3.28
C ASN A 95 -5.02 -16.01 -2.62
N GLY A 96 -4.09 -15.34 -3.31
CA GLY A 96 -2.82 -14.91 -2.73
C GLY A 96 -2.99 -13.79 -1.68
N MET A 97 -4.13 -13.10 -1.66
CA MET A 97 -4.46 -12.10 -0.65
C MET A 97 -4.67 -12.67 0.74
N GLN A 98 -4.98 -13.97 0.90
CA GLN A 98 -5.24 -14.57 2.21
C GLN A 98 -4.10 -14.36 3.21
N GLY A 99 -2.85 -14.43 2.73
CA GLY A 99 -1.68 -14.20 3.57
C GLY A 99 -1.62 -12.78 4.13
N ILE A 100 -1.99 -11.79 3.31
CA ILE A 100 -2.04 -10.36 3.67
C ILE A 100 -3.17 -10.13 4.69
N VAL A 101 -4.37 -10.62 4.41
CA VAL A 101 -5.55 -10.42 5.28
C VAL A 101 -5.32 -11.05 6.66
N ARG A 102 -4.81 -12.29 6.73
CA ARG A 102 -4.54 -12.95 8.02
C ARG A 102 -3.52 -12.20 8.88
N ARG A 103 -2.47 -11.65 8.26
CA ARG A 103 -1.49 -10.84 8.97
C ARG A 103 -2.04 -9.47 9.36
N LEU A 104 -2.88 -8.88 8.53
CA LEU A 104 -3.61 -7.65 8.86
C LEU A 104 -4.49 -7.86 10.11
N GLY A 105 -5.14 -9.01 10.25
CA GLY A 105 -5.85 -9.37 11.48
C GLY A 105 -4.94 -9.36 12.72
N LEU A 106 -3.77 -10.00 12.66
CA LEU A 106 -2.81 -9.97 13.77
C LEU A 106 -2.31 -8.56 14.08
N ILE A 107 -2.10 -7.74 13.05
CA ILE A 107 -1.70 -6.33 13.18
C ILE A 107 -2.82 -5.53 13.85
N ALA A 108 -4.07 -5.71 13.42
CA ALA A 108 -5.23 -5.05 14.00
C ALA A 108 -5.34 -5.37 15.50
N PHE A 109 -5.22 -6.64 15.88
CA PHE A 109 -5.23 -7.04 17.29
C PHE A 109 -4.14 -6.34 18.11
N ARG A 110 -2.92 -6.23 17.57
CA ARG A 110 -1.81 -5.51 18.23
C ARG A 110 -2.05 -4.00 18.32
N MET A 111 -2.63 -3.39 17.28
CA MET A 111 -3.00 -1.98 17.31
C MET A 111 -4.09 -1.71 18.37
N MET A 112 -5.06 -2.62 18.53
CA MET A 112 -6.05 -2.53 19.60
C MET A 112 -5.40 -2.58 20.98
N MET A 113 -4.41 -3.46 21.17
CA MET A 113 -3.63 -3.51 22.41
C MET A 113 -2.90 -2.18 22.67
N MET A 114 -2.29 -1.60 21.63
CA MET A 114 -1.57 -0.33 21.74
C MET A 114 -2.50 0.84 22.07
N LEU A 115 -3.62 1.01 21.37
CA LEU A 115 -4.57 2.09 21.65
C LEU A 115 -5.16 1.95 23.05
N THR A 116 -5.52 0.73 23.45
CA THR A 116 -6.02 0.44 24.80
C THR A 116 -4.99 0.81 25.89
N ALA A 117 -3.70 0.51 25.67
CA ALA A 117 -2.64 0.88 26.60
C ALA A 117 -2.42 2.41 26.64
N ILE A 118 -2.40 3.08 25.48
CA ILE A 118 -2.22 4.54 25.40
C ILE A 118 -3.39 5.25 26.09
N ARG A 119 -4.63 4.80 25.89
CA ARG A 119 -5.81 5.34 26.59
C ARG A 119 -5.71 5.19 28.11
N ALA A 120 -5.01 4.16 28.58
CA ALA A 120 -4.76 3.94 30.01
C ALA A 120 -3.70 4.87 30.60
N PHE A 121 -2.93 5.62 29.80
CA PHE A 121 -1.94 6.58 30.33
C PHE A 121 -2.62 7.73 31.07
N ASP A 122 -3.74 8.22 30.54
CA ASP A 122 -4.46 9.38 31.08
C ASP A 122 -5.69 8.99 31.93
N SER A 123 -5.96 7.69 32.08
CA SER A 123 -7.14 7.18 32.80
C SER A 123 -6.75 6.60 34.16
N SER A 124 -7.64 6.74 35.16
CA SER A 124 -7.49 5.98 36.40
C SER A 124 -7.49 4.49 36.09
N LEU A 125 -6.53 3.75 36.63
CA LEU A 125 -6.46 2.31 36.42
C LEU A 125 -7.78 1.65 36.83
N PRO A 126 -8.33 0.74 36.00
CA PRO A 126 -9.53 0.01 36.36
C PRO A 126 -9.26 -0.78 37.66
N PRO A 127 -10.28 -1.03 38.50
CA PRO A 127 -10.11 -1.80 39.74
C PRO A 127 -9.95 -3.31 39.46
N THR A 128 -10.40 -3.78 38.30
CA THR A 128 -10.46 -5.20 37.96
C THR A 128 -9.06 -5.80 37.80
N ARG A 129 -8.85 -6.97 38.41
CA ARG A 129 -7.59 -7.71 38.37
C ARG A 129 -7.84 -9.16 37.96
N THR A 130 -6.84 -9.77 37.32
CA THR A 130 -6.78 -11.23 37.16
C THR A 130 -6.48 -11.92 38.50
N PRO A 131 -6.67 -13.25 38.62
CA PRO A 131 -6.37 -13.98 39.86
C PRO A 131 -4.92 -13.86 40.33
N ASP A 132 -3.98 -13.66 39.41
CA ASP A 132 -2.56 -13.42 39.67
C ASP A 132 -2.21 -11.92 39.86
N GLY A 133 -3.21 -11.05 40.03
CA GLY A 133 -3.03 -9.65 40.41
C GLY A 133 -2.70 -8.69 39.27
N ARG A 134 -2.75 -9.11 38.01
CA ARG A 134 -2.51 -8.22 36.86
C ARG A 134 -3.71 -7.34 36.58
N ILE A 135 -3.45 -6.10 36.18
CA ILE A 135 -4.47 -5.12 35.81
C ILE A 135 -5.07 -5.50 34.46
N ILE A 136 -6.40 -5.58 34.40
CA ILE A 136 -7.11 -5.89 33.15
C ILE A 136 -7.37 -4.59 32.40
N LEU A 137 -6.82 -4.49 31.18
CA LEU A 137 -7.10 -3.43 30.25
C LEU A 137 -8.03 -3.94 29.16
N GLU A 138 -9.28 -3.49 29.21
CA GLU A 138 -10.32 -3.89 28.27
C GLU A 138 -10.35 -2.95 27.05
N CYS A 139 -10.35 -3.55 25.86
CA CYS A 139 -10.48 -2.83 24.59
C CYS A 139 -11.86 -2.16 24.52
N SER A 140 -11.89 -0.85 24.28
CA SER A 140 -13.14 -0.12 24.09
C SER A 140 -13.67 -0.29 22.66
N GLU A 141 -14.96 -0.02 22.45
CA GLU A 141 -15.51 0.03 21.10
C GLU A 141 -14.84 1.10 20.22
N GLU A 142 -14.42 2.22 20.81
CA GLU A 142 -13.74 3.30 20.10
C GLU A 142 -12.36 2.87 19.60
N ASP A 143 -11.55 2.24 20.47
CA ASP A 143 -10.25 1.68 20.08
C ASP A 143 -10.43 0.65 18.96
N PHE A 144 -11.41 -0.24 19.13
CA PHE A 144 -11.74 -1.28 18.15
C PHE A 144 -12.10 -0.70 16.79
N ASN A 145 -13.10 0.19 16.74
CA ASN A 145 -13.58 0.78 15.49
C ASN A 145 -12.50 1.62 14.81
N THR A 146 -11.71 2.37 15.59
CA THR A 146 -10.58 3.17 15.08
C THR A 146 -9.57 2.28 14.37
N VAL A 147 -9.21 1.14 14.98
CA VAL A 147 -8.27 0.20 14.36
C VAL A 147 -8.85 -0.42 13.09
N LEU A 148 -10.13 -0.79 13.06
CA LEU A 148 -10.73 -1.34 11.84
C LEU A 148 -10.67 -0.33 10.69
N CYS A 149 -11.00 0.95 10.94
CA CYS A 149 -10.89 2.00 9.92
C CYS A 149 -9.44 2.17 9.41
N ILE A 150 -8.44 2.15 10.31
CA ILE A 150 -7.04 2.19 9.91
C ILE A 150 -6.71 0.98 9.03
N CYS A 151 -7.09 -0.22 9.45
CA CYS A 151 -6.79 -1.46 8.73
C CYS A 151 -7.45 -1.53 7.36
N GLU A 152 -8.66 -0.99 7.16
CA GLU A 152 -9.31 -0.91 5.84
C GLU A 152 -8.49 -0.05 4.86
N ILE A 153 -7.98 1.09 5.31
CA ILE A 153 -7.09 1.94 4.50
C ILE A 153 -5.76 1.25 4.20
N LEU A 154 -5.17 0.58 5.20
CA LEU A 154 -3.93 -0.17 5.01
C LEU A 154 -4.13 -1.35 4.04
N LEU A 155 -5.29 -2.00 4.06
CA LEU A 155 -5.64 -3.07 3.13
C LEU A 155 -5.74 -2.53 1.70
N TYR A 156 -6.41 -1.39 1.50
CA TYR A 156 -6.47 -0.73 0.20
C TYR A 156 -5.08 -0.48 -0.40
N HIS A 157 -4.15 0.06 0.41
CA HIS A 157 -2.77 0.27 -0.02
C HIS A 157 -2.01 -1.03 -0.29
N SER A 158 -2.29 -2.07 0.51
CA SER A 158 -1.67 -3.39 0.34
C SER A 158 -2.12 -4.07 -0.94
N ILE A 159 -3.42 -3.99 -1.28
CA ILE A 159 -3.98 -4.45 -2.56
C ILE A 159 -3.34 -3.70 -3.72
N HIS A 160 -3.24 -2.38 -3.64
CA HIS A 160 -2.61 -1.56 -4.67
C HIS A 160 -1.18 -2.03 -4.99
N ILE A 161 -0.38 -2.32 -3.96
CA ILE A 161 1.00 -2.78 -4.12
C ILE A 161 1.05 -4.22 -4.59
N TYR A 162 0.19 -5.10 -4.08
CA TYR A 162 0.08 -6.48 -4.50
C TYR A 162 -0.17 -6.58 -6.01
N LEU A 163 -1.20 -5.88 -6.51
CA LEU A 163 -1.53 -5.82 -7.93
C LEU A 163 -0.38 -5.25 -8.76
N LYS A 164 0.26 -4.17 -8.29
CA LYS A 164 1.41 -3.57 -8.97
C LYS A 164 2.56 -4.57 -9.12
N LEU A 165 2.87 -5.35 -8.09
CA LEU A 165 3.92 -6.37 -8.13
C LEU A 165 3.53 -7.55 -9.04
N ARG A 166 2.29 -8.06 -8.95
CA ARG A 166 1.81 -9.14 -9.84
C ARG A 166 1.86 -8.76 -11.32
N LEU A 167 1.42 -7.55 -11.67
CA LEU A 167 1.51 -7.04 -13.06
C LEU A 167 2.95 -6.90 -13.54
N THR A 168 3.91 -6.75 -12.61
CA THR A 168 5.34 -6.72 -12.93
C THR A 168 5.91 -8.13 -13.13
N ASN A 169 5.42 -9.14 -12.40
CA ASN A 169 5.91 -10.52 -12.55
C ASN A 169 5.32 -11.22 -13.78
N ASN A 170 4.11 -10.84 -14.20
CA ASN A 170 3.44 -11.42 -15.38
C ASN A 170 3.81 -10.74 -16.72
N ARG A 171 4.71 -9.76 -16.71
CA ARG A 171 5.25 -9.12 -17.92
C ARG A 171 6.74 -8.88 -17.75
N ASN A 172 7.53 -9.13 -18.79
CA ASN A 172 8.84 -8.51 -18.93
C ASN A 172 8.67 -6.98 -18.77
N VAL A 173 9.05 -6.41 -17.62
CA VAL A 173 8.94 -4.95 -17.41
C VAL A 173 10.31 -4.34 -17.13
N LEU A 174 10.71 -3.49 -18.07
CA LEU A 174 11.84 -2.56 -17.98
C LEU A 174 11.66 -1.50 -16.85
N PRO A 175 12.73 -0.87 -16.36
CA PRO A 175 12.71 -0.03 -15.15
C PRO A 175 12.02 1.33 -15.28
N ASP A 176 11.66 1.89 -14.12
CA ASP A 176 10.65 2.90 -13.85
C ASP A 176 11.12 4.36 -14.08
N ILE A 177 11.27 4.75 -15.34
CA ILE A 177 11.12 6.14 -15.85
C ILE A 177 9.95 6.22 -16.85
N GLU A 178 9.40 5.05 -17.20
CA GLU A 178 8.54 4.84 -18.35
C GLU A 178 7.02 4.94 -18.06
N ALA A 179 6.49 5.36 -16.91
CA ALA A 179 5.03 5.36 -16.72
C ALA A 179 4.28 6.21 -17.78
N GLY A 180 4.82 7.38 -18.13
CA GLY A 180 4.29 8.22 -19.22
C GLY A 180 4.65 7.71 -20.63
N VAL A 181 5.85 7.15 -20.81
CA VAL A 181 6.29 6.57 -22.10
C VAL A 181 5.53 5.28 -22.42
N ASN A 182 5.30 4.43 -21.43
CA ASN A 182 4.53 3.19 -21.53
C ASN A 182 3.05 3.51 -21.75
N ALA A 183 2.46 4.46 -21.03
CA ALA A 183 1.08 4.88 -21.30
C ALA A 183 0.92 5.40 -22.74
N ARG A 184 1.83 6.26 -23.22
CA ARG A 184 1.84 6.78 -24.60
C ARG A 184 2.08 5.67 -25.64
N ARG A 185 2.99 4.73 -25.34
CA ARG A 185 3.23 3.53 -26.15
C ARG A 185 1.98 2.65 -26.24
N TYR A 186 1.33 2.33 -25.12
CA TYR A 186 0.09 1.54 -25.11
C TYR A 186 -1.05 2.28 -25.82
N ALA A 187 -1.18 3.59 -25.65
CA ALA A 187 -2.16 4.40 -26.38
C ALA A 187 -1.93 4.34 -27.91
N LEU A 188 -0.67 4.38 -28.36
CA LEU A 188 -0.33 4.17 -29.78
C LEU A 188 -0.81 2.79 -30.24
N TYR A 189 -0.51 1.72 -29.49
CA TYR A 189 -0.95 0.36 -29.83
C TYR A 189 -2.47 0.24 -30.03
N HIS A 190 -3.25 0.88 -29.17
CA HIS A 190 -4.71 0.83 -29.25
C HIS A 190 -5.29 1.67 -30.40
N LYS A 191 -4.57 2.69 -30.87
CA LYS A 191 -4.98 3.50 -32.03
C LYS A 191 -4.58 2.89 -33.38
N LEU A 192 -3.55 2.03 -33.41
CA LEU A 192 -3.19 1.31 -34.63
C LEU A 192 -4.35 0.39 -35.07
N PRO A 193 -4.67 0.28 -36.36
CA PRO A 193 -5.60 -0.74 -36.85
C PRO A 193 -5.04 -2.16 -36.70
N ASP A 194 -5.88 -3.18 -36.95
CA ASP A 194 -5.43 -4.58 -36.91
C ASP A 194 -4.47 -4.92 -38.06
N GLU A 195 -4.65 -4.27 -39.21
CA GLU A 195 -3.75 -4.28 -40.36
C GLU A 195 -3.41 -2.85 -40.77
N PHE A 196 -2.11 -2.52 -40.86
CA PHE A 196 -1.70 -1.17 -41.21
C PHE A 196 -0.33 -1.13 -41.90
N ASP A 197 -0.15 -0.10 -42.72
CA ASP A 197 1.12 0.21 -43.36
C ASP A 197 1.86 1.34 -42.61
N LYS A 198 3.10 1.60 -43.03
CA LYS A 198 3.94 2.64 -42.45
C LYS A 198 3.30 4.04 -42.57
N SER A 199 2.53 4.32 -43.62
CA SER A 199 1.89 5.62 -43.80
C SER A 199 0.78 5.87 -42.78
N VAL A 200 -0.01 4.84 -42.47
CA VAL A 200 -1.06 4.86 -41.44
C VAL A 200 -0.44 5.01 -40.06
N TYR A 201 0.63 4.26 -39.80
CA TYR A 201 1.42 4.38 -38.57
C TYR A 201 2.00 5.81 -38.39
N ASP A 202 2.67 6.37 -39.39
CA ASP A 202 3.30 7.70 -39.32
C ASP A 202 2.25 8.80 -39.09
N ARG A 203 1.06 8.67 -39.71
CA ARG A 203 -0.07 9.58 -39.48
C ARG A 203 -0.55 9.54 -38.02
N ILE A 204 -0.79 8.35 -37.46
CA ILE A 204 -1.26 8.19 -36.08
C ILE A 204 -0.23 8.73 -35.08
N VAL A 205 1.07 8.53 -35.35
CA VAL A 205 2.16 9.08 -34.54
C VAL A 205 2.15 10.61 -34.54
N SER A 206 1.93 11.22 -35.71
CA SER A 206 1.81 12.67 -35.83
C SER A 206 0.57 13.22 -35.13
N GLU A 207 -0.58 12.55 -35.23
CA GLU A 207 -1.82 12.92 -34.51
C GLU A 207 -1.66 12.87 -32.99
N MET A 208 -0.84 11.95 -32.50
CA MET A 208 -0.50 11.84 -31.07
C MET A 208 0.58 12.82 -30.62
N ASN A 209 1.12 13.65 -31.52
CA ASN A 209 2.24 14.55 -31.27
C ASN A 209 3.48 13.81 -30.71
N GLU A 210 3.73 12.60 -31.21
CA GLU A 210 4.84 11.75 -30.79
C GLU A 210 6.05 11.83 -31.72
N ASN A 211 7.25 11.59 -31.19
CA ASN A 211 8.46 11.61 -32.00
C ASN A 211 8.55 10.35 -32.89
N PRO A 212 8.73 10.47 -34.22
CA PRO A 212 8.80 9.34 -35.14
C PRO A 212 9.88 8.30 -34.81
N ASN A 213 11.05 8.75 -34.32
CA ASN A 213 12.15 7.87 -33.93
C ASN A 213 11.84 7.10 -32.64
N THR A 214 11.05 7.70 -31.75
CA THR A 214 10.58 7.05 -30.52
C THR A 214 9.49 6.02 -30.83
N ALA A 215 8.54 6.37 -31.70
CA ALA A 215 7.49 5.46 -32.13
C ALA A 215 8.03 4.27 -32.93
N ALA A 216 9.09 4.45 -33.72
CA ALA A 216 9.74 3.34 -34.44
C ALA A 216 10.30 2.30 -33.47
N LYS A 217 10.98 2.75 -32.40
CA LYS A 217 11.46 1.87 -31.32
C LYS A 217 10.32 1.16 -30.59
N TRP A 218 9.15 1.78 -30.48
CA TRP A 218 7.97 1.16 -29.88
C TRP A 218 7.36 0.08 -30.77
N ILE A 219 7.31 0.30 -32.10
CA ILE A 219 6.89 -0.73 -33.06
C ILE A 219 7.80 -1.95 -32.99
N ASP A 220 9.13 -1.74 -32.98
CA ASP A 220 10.09 -2.83 -32.84
C ASP A 220 9.88 -3.61 -31.53
N LYS A 221 9.62 -2.88 -30.44
CA LYS A 221 9.31 -3.48 -29.14
C LYS A 221 8.01 -4.30 -29.16
N PHE A 222 6.96 -3.84 -29.84
CA PHE A 222 5.73 -4.63 -29.98
C PHE A 222 5.91 -5.89 -30.82
N ILE A 223 6.81 -5.87 -31.79
CA ILE A 223 7.19 -7.06 -32.57
C ILE A 223 7.96 -8.04 -31.68
N GLN A 224 8.92 -7.54 -30.89
CA GLN A 224 9.66 -8.36 -29.91
C GLN A 224 8.72 -8.97 -28.85
N ASP A 225 7.75 -8.21 -28.37
CA ASP A 225 6.74 -8.64 -27.41
C ASP A 225 5.66 -9.55 -28.03
N GLY A 226 5.75 -9.86 -29.33
CA GLY A 226 4.82 -10.74 -30.05
C GLY A 226 3.43 -10.15 -30.30
N ARG A 227 3.21 -8.86 -30.01
CA ARG A 227 1.92 -8.16 -30.16
C ARG A 227 1.68 -7.64 -31.58
N LEU A 228 2.76 -7.44 -32.34
CA LEU A 228 2.71 -7.11 -33.76
C LEU A 228 3.54 -8.14 -34.55
N LYS A 229 3.15 -8.37 -35.80
CA LYS A 229 3.92 -9.14 -36.78
C LYS A 229 4.13 -8.28 -38.01
N ARG A 230 5.36 -8.29 -38.52
CA ARG A 230 5.69 -7.63 -39.78
C ARG A 230 5.42 -8.61 -40.93
N THR A 231 4.43 -8.31 -41.74
CA THR A 231 4.01 -9.17 -42.87
C THR A 231 4.84 -8.91 -44.12
N SER A 232 5.26 -7.66 -44.34
CA SER A 232 6.19 -7.28 -45.42
C SER A 232 6.88 -5.95 -45.11
N LYS A 233 7.70 -5.42 -46.04
CA LYS A 233 8.47 -4.19 -45.81
C LYS A 233 7.53 -2.99 -45.63
N GLY A 234 7.30 -2.62 -44.37
CA GLY A 234 6.46 -1.48 -44.00
C GLY A 234 5.01 -1.82 -43.75
N ASN A 235 4.64 -3.11 -43.69
CA ASN A 235 3.29 -3.58 -43.37
C ASN A 235 3.30 -4.43 -42.09
N TYR A 236 2.28 -4.22 -41.26
CA TYR A 236 2.18 -4.77 -39.92
C TYR A 236 0.76 -5.29 -39.63
N VAL A 237 0.69 -6.36 -38.83
CA VAL A 237 -0.53 -7.01 -38.35
C VAL A 237 -0.46 -7.10 -36.84
N LYS A 238 -1.58 -6.89 -36.14
CA LYS A 238 -1.69 -7.22 -34.71
C LYS A 238 -1.83 -8.74 -34.52
N SER A 239 -1.11 -9.27 -33.53
CA SER A 239 -1.24 -10.66 -33.11
C SER A 239 -2.44 -10.88 -32.19
#